data_AF-A0A2G9MV44-F1
#
_entry.id   AF-A0A2G9MV44-F1
#
_cell.length_a   1.000
_cell.length_b   1.000
_cell.length_c   1.000
_cell.angle_alpha   90.00
_cell.angle_beta   90.00
_cell.angle_gamma   90.00
#
_symmetry.space_group_name_H-M   'P 1'
#
loop_
_entity.id
_entity.type
_entity.pdbx_description
1 polymer ?
#
loop_
_entity_poly.entity_id
_entity_poly.type
_entity_poly.pdbx_seq_one_letter_code
_entity_poly.pdbx_strand_id
1 'polypeptide(L)' 'LEITVPAQYASQSYAVLKSVGVLKKEEWQNNGSLKAILEIPAGARPNVIDRLGSITKGSATVEVMR' A
#
# COMPACT_ATOMS: atom_id res chain seq x y z
N LEU A 1 1.74 -6.83 5.53
CA LEU A 1 2.41 -6.34 4.31
C LEU A 1 2.79 -4.91 4.55
N GLU A 2 4.05 -4.57 4.41
CA GLU A 2 4.50 -3.20 4.41
C GLU A 2 4.41 -2.66 2.98
N ILE A 3 3.86 -1.48 2.81
CA ILE A 3 3.56 -0.88 1.51
C ILE A 3 4.14 0.51 1.54
N THR A 4 5.08 0.76 0.64
CA THR A 4 5.69 2.07 0.47
C THR A 4 5.21 2.65 -0.85
N VAL A 5 4.56 3.81 -0.77
CA VAL A 5 3.98 4.52 -1.91
C VAL A 5 4.57 5.92 -1.99
N PRO A 6 5.05 6.37 -3.15
CA PRO A 6 5.53 7.75 -3.31
C PRO A 6 4.40 8.77 -3.12
N ALA A 7 4.74 9.99 -2.70
CA ALA A 7 3.82 11.08 -2.35
C ALA A 7 2.73 11.32 -3.39
N GLN A 8 3.11 11.28 -4.67
CA GLN A 8 2.23 11.48 -5.82
C GLN A 8 1.03 10.52 -5.88
N TYR A 9 1.16 9.33 -5.28
CA TYR A 9 0.14 8.29 -5.31
C TYR A 9 -0.34 7.86 -3.92
N ALA A 10 0.21 8.44 -2.84
CA ALA A 10 -0.09 8.05 -1.47
C ALA A 10 -1.59 8.13 -1.15
N SER A 11 -2.24 9.27 -1.45
CA SER A 11 -3.66 9.50 -1.12
C SER A 11 -4.63 8.57 -1.85
N GLN A 12 -4.38 8.31 -3.13
CA GLN A 12 -5.22 7.40 -3.93
C GLN A 12 -5.02 5.94 -3.52
N SER A 13 -3.77 5.52 -3.30
CA SER A 13 -3.45 4.18 -2.82
C SER A 13 -4.06 3.94 -1.44
N TYR A 14 -4.01 4.93 -0.56
CA TYR A 14 -4.58 4.87 0.78
C TYR A 14 -6.07 4.50 0.79
N ALA A 15 -6.88 5.17 -0.05
CA ALA A 15 -8.30 4.88 -0.17
C ALA A 15 -8.56 3.45 -0.64
N VAL A 16 -7.75 2.97 -1.60
CA VAL A 16 -7.86 1.61 -2.12
C VAL A 16 -7.41 0.57 -1.10
N LEU A 17 -6.32 0.84 -0.37
CA LEU A 17 -5.80 0.00 0.71
C LEU A 17 -6.86 -0.24 1.79
N LYS A 18 -7.57 0.82 2.22
CA LYS A 18 -8.72 0.71 3.14
C LYS A 18 -9.89 -0.08 2.57
N SER A 19 -10.08 -0.08 1.25
CA SER A 19 -11.17 -0.82 0.60
C SER A 19 -10.86 -2.30 0.40
N VAL A 20 -9.59 -2.69 0.27
CA VAL A 20 -9.16 -4.07 0.01
C VAL A 20 -8.71 -4.80 1.27
N GLY A 21 -8.45 -4.09 2.37
CA GLY A 21 -7.91 -4.65 3.59
C GLY A 21 -7.95 -3.70 4.78
N VAL A 22 -7.38 -4.15 5.90
CA VAL A 22 -7.30 -3.35 7.13
C VAL A 22 -5.93 -2.70 7.22
N LEU A 23 -5.91 -1.37 7.23
CA LEU A 23 -4.68 -0.62 7.47
C LEU A 23 -4.34 -0.68 8.96
N LYS A 24 -3.22 -1.33 9.30
CA LYS A 24 -2.70 -1.45 10.66
C LYS A 24 -1.93 -0.23 11.11
N LYS A 25 -1.13 0.36 10.21
CA LYS A 25 -0.26 1.48 10.52
C LYS A 25 -0.04 2.34 9.28
N GLU A 26 0.13 3.63 9.49
CA GLU A 26 0.48 4.62 8.46
C GLU A 26 1.58 5.53 9.02
N GLU A 27 2.57 5.80 8.20
CA GLU A 27 3.74 6.60 8.53
C GLU A 27 4.09 7.44 7.30
N TRP A 28 3.94 8.75 7.44
CA TRP A 28 4.30 9.70 6.40
C TRP A 28 5.77 10.07 6.54
N GLN A 29 6.55 9.79 5.51
CA GLN A 29 7.95 10.18 5.46
C GLN A 29 8.09 11.66 5.10
N ASN A 30 9.20 12.26 5.52
CA ASN A 30 9.50 13.67 5.26
C ASN A 30 9.65 14.01 3.77
N ASN A 31 9.94 13.00 2.94
CA ASN A 31 9.97 13.11 1.48
C ASN A 31 8.55 13.07 0.83
N GLY A 32 7.49 13.01 1.64
CA GLY A 32 6.10 12.89 1.21
C GLY A 32 5.65 11.47 0.90
N SER A 33 6.56 10.48 0.90
CA SER A 33 6.19 9.08 0.69
C SER A 33 5.38 8.56 1.87
N LEU A 34 4.39 7.73 1.57
CA LEU A 34 3.57 7.07 2.56
C LEU A 34 4.06 5.64 2.74
N LYS A 35 4.41 5.31 3.97
CA LYS A 35 4.72 3.97 4.41
C LYS A 35 3.54 3.45 5.23
N ALA A 36 2.91 2.37 4.82
CA ALA A 36 1.75 1.83 5.49
C ALA A 36 1.84 0.32 5.68
N ILE A 37 1.36 -0.17 6.82
CA ILE A 37 1.26 -1.60 7.11
C ILE A 37 -0.18 -2.01 6.86
N LEU A 38 -0.38 -2.90 5.89
CA LEU A 38 -1.65 -3.51 5.55
C LEU A 38 -1.70 -4.95 6.07
N GLU A 39 -2.76 -5.26 6.80
CA GLU A 39 -3.11 -6.61 7.21
C GLU A 39 -4.19 -7.16 6.28
N ILE A 40 -3.83 -8.23 5.55
CA ILE A 40 -4.75 -8.91 4.63
C ILE A 40 -4.57 -10.42 4.73
N PRO A 41 -5.65 -11.19 4.46
CA PRO A 41 -5.56 -12.63 4.32
C PRO A 41 -4.72 -13.01 3.10
N ALA A 42 -4.14 -14.22 3.12
CA ALA A 42 -3.26 -14.72 2.05
C ALA A 42 -3.92 -14.66 0.64
N GLY A 43 -5.25 -14.88 0.55
CA GLY A 43 -6.00 -14.82 -0.69
C GLY A 43 -6.19 -13.42 -1.28
N ALA A 44 -6.07 -12.35 -0.46
CA ALA A 44 -6.22 -10.97 -0.92
C ALA A 44 -4.90 -10.37 -1.43
N ARG A 45 -3.75 -11.01 -1.15
CA ARG A 45 -2.42 -10.57 -1.57
C ARG A 45 -2.31 -10.22 -3.06
N PRO A 46 -2.67 -11.11 -4.01
CA PRO A 46 -2.56 -10.79 -5.43
C PRO A 46 -3.43 -9.59 -5.84
N ASN A 47 -4.64 -9.46 -5.29
CA ASN A 47 -5.55 -8.36 -5.59
C ASN A 47 -5.01 -7.00 -5.13
N VAL A 48 -4.36 -6.96 -3.96
CA VAL A 48 -3.73 -5.73 -3.44
C VAL A 48 -2.54 -5.31 -4.29
N ILE A 49 -1.68 -6.27 -4.69
CA ILE A 49 -0.51 -5.99 -5.53
C ILE A 49 -0.94 -5.49 -6.90
N ASP A 50 -1.95 -6.12 -7.53
CA ASP A 50 -2.47 -5.72 -8.83
C ASP A 50 -3.05 -4.29 -8.81
N ARG A 51 -3.92 -4.01 -7.83
CA ARG A 51 -4.50 -2.67 -7.65
C ARG A 51 -3.45 -1.61 -7.36
N LEU A 52 -2.53 -1.86 -6.43
CA LEU A 52 -1.46 -0.91 -6.12
C LEU A 52 -0.57 -0.70 -7.33
N GLY A 53 -0.21 -1.76 -8.05
CA GLY A 53 0.58 -1.67 -9.27
C GLY A 53 -0.11 -0.81 -10.33
N SER A 54 -1.41 -0.98 -10.52
CA SER A 54 -2.19 -0.19 -11.48
C SER A 54 -2.27 1.29 -11.09
N ILE A 55 -2.58 1.59 -9.84
CA ILE A 55 -2.76 2.96 -9.33
C ILE A 55 -1.44 3.72 -9.26
N THR A 56 -0.38 3.04 -8.82
CA THR A 56 0.96 3.64 -8.67
C THR A 56 1.81 3.50 -9.92
N LYS A 57 1.26 2.95 -11.01
CA LYS A 57 1.98 2.61 -12.24
C LYS A 57 3.26 1.80 -11.98
N GLY A 58 3.21 0.90 -11.00
CA GLY A 58 4.35 0.06 -10.58
C GLY A 58 5.35 0.77 -9.65
N SER A 59 5.08 1.99 -9.19
CA SER A 59 5.97 2.71 -8.27
C SER A 59 5.79 2.33 -6.79
N ALA A 60 4.73 1.61 -6.43
CA ALA A 60 4.57 1.08 -5.06
C ALA A 60 5.48 -0.11 -4.81
N THR A 61 6.12 -0.14 -3.65
CA THR A 61 6.86 -1.29 -3.15
C THR A 61 6.03 -2.00 -2.09
N VAL A 62 5.83 -3.30 -2.24
CA VAL A 62 5.12 -4.14 -1.28
C VAL A 62 6.09 -5.15 -0.70
N GLU A 63 6.33 -5.08 0.60
CA GLU A 63 7.23 -5.97 1.33
C GLU A 63 6.44 -6.88 2.27
N VAL A 64 6.78 -8.17 2.26
CA VAL A 64 6.17 -9.16 3.13
C VAL A 64 6.98 -9.25 4.41
N MET A 65 6.50 -8.57 5.45
CA MET A 65 6.97 -8.85 6.82
C MET A 65 6.58 -10.28 7.18
N ARG A 66 7.59 -11.11 7.52
CA ARG A 66 7.45 -12.48 8.03
C ARG A 66 7.06 -12.48 9.50
#